data_AF-A0A971C5F2-F1
#
_entry.id   AF-A0A971C5F2-F1
#
_cell.length_a   1.000
_cell.length_b   1.000
_cell.length_c   1.000
_cell.angle_alpha   90.00
_cell.angle_beta   90.00
_cell.angle_gamma   90.00
#
_symmetry.space_group_name_H-M   'P 1'
#
loop_
_entity.id
_entity.type
_entity.pdbx_description
1 polymer ?
#
loop_
_entity_poly.entity_id
_entity_poly.type
_entity_poly.pdbx_seq_one_letter_code
_entity_poly.pdbx_strand_id
1 'polypeptide(L)'
;NTQEEQLGFLEKPQIDYPGYGARWCAALFSLHPVLHDRLNSEGLLPVFEEIELPLISSLAHMEVQGFAVDRNELLRAGQTLTGQIAEISSKIYSMAGEEFNINSPRQLGEILFDKLGLPSGKKNKTGYSTNAEILERLRGDHEIVDQILEYRTLSKLNSTYVEGLLPMLHDDGKIHAHFQQTIAATGRISCTEPNLQNIPIKQEVGRRLRKAFIPESDEYILVGADYSQIELRVLAHLSEDPALIGAFRQGADIHRTTAAKVFGVPESEVTSIQRSNAKAVNFGVIYGMSSFGLATELNISRKMAEIYIEEYFKKYANVKAFMDRQVEECRKNGYVTTIMNRKRPIPEIKASNYIQRQAGERLAMNSPIQGSAADIIKIAMARCHKQLLAEGLKSRLILQVHDELIIQAHREELERVKVILRENMENALELKVPLCVDLNTGENWYELK
;
A
#
# COMPACT_ATOMS: atom_id res chain seq x y z
N ASN A 1 2.71 32.25 19.29
CA ASN A 1 4.18 32.28 19.26
C ASN A 1 4.76 31.70 20.53
N THR A 2 4.82 30.38 20.57
CA THR A 2 5.80 29.63 21.37
C THR A 2 6.21 28.49 20.46
N GLN A 3 7.08 28.81 19.50
CA GLN A 3 8.00 27.81 18.97
C GLN A 3 8.84 27.43 20.19
N GLU A 4 8.48 26.32 20.86
CA GLU A 4 9.47 25.63 21.67
C GLU A 4 10.55 25.20 20.68
N GLU A 5 11.68 25.92 20.67
CA GLU A 5 12.88 25.47 20.00
C GLU A 5 13.11 24.03 20.40
N GLN A 6 13.23 23.15 19.42
CA GLN A 6 13.54 21.75 19.61
C GLN A 6 15.01 21.66 20.08
N LEU A 7 15.23 21.97 21.35
CA LEU A 7 16.56 22.00 21.98
C LEU A 7 17.17 20.62 21.84
N GLY A 8 18.35 20.55 21.23
CA GLY A 8 19.04 19.30 20.96
C GLY A 8 19.30 18.52 22.25
N PHE A 9 19.32 17.19 22.16
CA PHE A 9 19.61 16.30 23.28
C PHE A 9 20.96 16.62 23.94
N LEU A 10 21.89 17.31 23.27
CA LEU A 10 23.19 17.72 23.81
C LEU A 10 23.24 19.17 24.31
N GLU A 11 22.16 19.95 24.12
CA GLU A 11 22.13 21.39 24.39
C GLU A 11 21.50 21.74 25.75
N LYS A 12 21.05 20.72 26.53
CA LYS A 12 20.51 20.92 27.89
C LYS A 12 21.54 20.54 28.95
N PRO A 13 22.35 21.49 29.45
CA PRO A 13 23.41 21.22 30.43
C PRO A 13 22.93 20.76 31.83
N GLN A 14 21.62 20.62 32.06
CA GLN A 14 21.01 20.26 33.35
C GLN A 14 20.43 18.83 33.42
N ILE A 15 20.53 18.03 32.37
CA ILE A 15 20.04 16.64 32.39
C ILE A 15 21.19 15.72 32.76
N ASP A 16 21.03 14.94 33.84
CA ASP A 16 21.89 13.77 34.13
C ASP A 16 21.64 12.69 33.07
N TYR A 17 22.29 12.83 31.91
CA TYR A 17 22.17 11.92 30.78
C TYR A 17 22.64 10.50 31.12
N PRO A 18 23.77 10.28 31.83
CA PRO A 18 24.16 8.96 32.29
C PRO A 18 23.07 8.31 33.15
N GLY A 19 22.54 9.03 34.14
CA GLY A 19 21.46 8.50 34.99
C GLY A 19 20.16 8.28 34.22
N TYR A 20 19.82 9.14 33.26
CA TYR A 20 18.68 8.95 32.37
C TYR A 20 18.83 7.68 31.52
N GLY A 21 19.97 7.49 30.87
CA GLY A 21 20.27 6.29 30.08
C GLY A 21 20.27 5.02 30.94
N ALA A 22 20.90 5.08 32.12
CA ALA A 22 20.92 3.96 33.06
C ALA A 22 19.52 3.52 33.49
N ARG A 23 18.58 4.46 33.71
CA ARG A 23 17.18 4.13 34.03
C ARG A 23 16.49 3.38 32.88
N TRP A 24 16.71 3.81 31.63
CA TRP A 24 16.17 3.11 30.46
C TRP A 24 16.76 1.70 30.32
N CYS A 25 18.08 1.55 30.46
CA CYS A 25 18.74 0.23 30.42
C CYS A 25 18.22 -0.70 31.53
N ALA A 26 18.09 -0.20 32.77
CA ALA A 26 17.59 -0.98 33.89
C ALA A 26 16.12 -1.42 33.69
N ALA A 27 15.28 -0.54 33.14
CA ALA A 27 13.90 -0.87 32.79
C ALA A 27 13.84 -1.94 31.71
N LEU A 28 14.61 -1.80 30.62
CA LEU A 28 14.67 -2.80 29.55
C LEU A 28 15.18 -4.16 30.04
N PHE A 29 16.26 -4.17 30.84
CA PHE A 29 16.82 -5.39 31.41
C PHE A 29 15.79 -6.12 32.29
N SER A 30 15.00 -5.37 33.06
CA SER A 30 13.96 -5.93 33.94
C SER A 30 12.73 -6.41 33.17
N LEU A 31 12.35 -5.71 32.09
CA LEU A 31 11.19 -6.06 31.25
C LEU A 31 11.49 -7.21 30.28
N HIS A 32 12.73 -7.37 29.85
CA HIS A 32 13.11 -8.36 28.83
C HIS A 32 12.65 -9.79 29.16
N PRO A 33 12.96 -10.40 30.32
CA PRO A 33 12.52 -11.76 30.62
C PRO A 33 10.99 -11.88 30.66
N VAL A 34 10.30 -10.88 31.23
CA VAL A 34 8.82 -10.88 31.33
C VAL A 34 8.17 -10.82 29.94
N LEU A 35 8.67 -9.96 29.05
CA LEU A 35 8.16 -9.83 27.69
C LEU A 35 8.53 -11.03 26.83
N HIS A 36 9.74 -11.57 27.00
CA HIS A 36 10.20 -12.76 26.29
C HIS A 36 9.35 -13.99 26.65
N ASP A 37 9.10 -14.24 27.94
CA ASP A 37 8.24 -15.33 28.41
C ASP A 37 6.82 -15.17 27.87
N ARG A 38 6.30 -13.95 27.81
CA ARG A 38 5.00 -13.67 27.22
C ARG A 38 4.99 -13.97 25.72
N LEU A 39 5.98 -13.50 24.96
CA LEU A 39 6.12 -13.82 23.54
C LEU A 39 6.17 -15.33 23.30
N ASN A 40 6.91 -16.07 24.14
CA ASN A 40 7.00 -17.52 24.06
C ASN A 40 5.65 -18.20 24.33
N SER A 41 5.00 -17.84 25.44
CA SER A 41 3.70 -18.40 25.83
C SER A 41 2.60 -18.13 24.79
N GLU A 42 2.75 -17.05 24.03
CA GLU A 42 1.82 -16.64 22.99
C GLU A 42 2.18 -17.17 21.59
N GLY A 43 3.32 -17.86 21.44
CA GLY A 43 3.84 -18.37 20.17
C GLY A 43 4.34 -17.28 19.21
N LEU A 44 4.69 -16.09 19.73
CA LEU A 44 5.10 -14.92 18.96
C LEU A 44 6.62 -14.79 18.80
N LEU A 45 7.41 -15.64 19.45
CA LEU A 45 8.88 -15.61 19.33
C LEU A 45 9.36 -15.73 17.87
N PRO A 46 8.84 -16.63 17.01
CA PRO A 46 9.29 -16.70 15.62
C PRO A 46 9.08 -15.38 14.86
N VAL A 47 7.93 -14.71 15.04
CA VAL A 47 7.68 -13.39 14.44
C VAL A 47 8.69 -12.37 14.96
N PHE A 48 8.95 -12.36 16.26
CA PHE A 48 9.87 -11.40 16.86
C PHE A 48 11.32 -11.62 16.40
N GLU A 49 11.81 -12.84 16.46
CA GLU A 49 13.22 -13.19 16.26
C GLU A 49 13.60 -13.38 14.79
N GLU A 50 12.71 -13.96 13.98
CA GLU A 50 13.01 -14.29 12.58
C GLU A 50 12.57 -13.19 11.62
N ILE A 51 11.63 -12.32 12.04
CA ILE A 51 11.06 -11.28 11.19
C ILE A 51 11.39 -9.89 11.73
N GLU A 52 10.93 -9.53 12.92
CA GLU A 52 10.99 -8.13 13.38
C GLU A 52 12.41 -7.69 13.78
N LEU A 53 13.15 -8.49 14.55
CA LEU A 53 14.50 -8.13 14.97
C LEU A 53 15.49 -7.99 13.81
N PRO A 54 15.58 -8.93 12.83
CA PRO A 54 16.49 -8.79 11.70
C PRO A 54 16.16 -7.57 10.83
N LEU A 55 14.88 -7.22 10.74
CA LEU A 55 14.40 -6.10 9.93
C LEU A 55 14.92 -4.75 10.39
N ILE A 56 15.17 -4.56 11.69
CA ILE A 56 15.63 -3.30 12.27
C ILE A 56 16.89 -2.81 11.53
N SER A 57 17.83 -3.72 11.27
CA SER A 57 19.07 -3.40 10.55
C SER A 57 18.82 -2.99 9.10
N SER A 58 17.88 -3.65 8.41
CA SER A 58 17.50 -3.31 7.03
C SER A 58 16.84 -1.95 6.95
N LEU A 59 15.91 -1.65 7.85
CA LEU A 59 15.22 -0.36 7.89
C LEU A 59 16.19 0.77 8.18
N ALA A 60 17.01 0.65 9.23
CA ALA A 60 18.03 1.65 9.57
C ALA A 60 19.00 1.89 8.41
N HIS A 61 19.41 0.82 7.71
CA HIS A 61 20.26 0.94 6.54
C HIS A 61 19.54 1.71 5.42
N MET A 62 18.29 1.38 5.10
CA MET A 62 17.51 2.08 4.07
C MET A 62 17.33 3.57 4.39
N GLU A 63 17.04 3.91 5.66
CA GLU A 63 16.95 5.29 6.12
C GLU A 63 18.26 6.05 5.90
N VAL A 64 19.41 5.46 6.26
CA VAL A 64 20.73 6.08 6.08
C VAL A 64 21.09 6.25 4.61
N GLN A 65 20.75 5.30 3.74
CA GLN A 65 21.05 5.43 2.31
C GLN A 65 20.24 6.50 1.62
N GLY A 66 18.95 6.62 1.98
CA GLY A 66 18.01 7.48 1.30
C GLY A 66 17.76 7.09 -0.16
N PHE A 67 16.94 7.89 -0.84
CA PHE A 67 16.68 7.75 -2.28
C PHE A 67 17.09 9.06 -2.96
N ALA A 68 18.03 9.00 -3.90
CA ALA A 68 18.44 10.15 -4.69
C ALA A 68 17.30 10.69 -5.56
N VAL A 69 17.21 12.02 -5.63
CA VAL A 69 16.15 12.72 -6.35
C VAL A 69 16.73 13.82 -7.23
N ASP A 70 16.38 13.81 -8.51
CA ASP A 70 16.61 14.93 -9.43
C ASP A 70 15.66 16.08 -9.09
N ARG A 71 16.20 17.06 -8.37
CA ARG A 71 15.51 18.31 -8.02
C ARG A 71 14.98 19.06 -9.23
N ASN A 72 15.69 19.05 -10.36
CA ASN A 72 15.28 19.78 -11.56
C ASN A 72 14.12 19.08 -12.27
N GLU A 73 14.12 17.75 -12.33
CA GLU A 73 12.95 16.98 -12.82
C GLU A 73 11.72 17.25 -11.94
N LEU A 74 11.89 17.27 -10.60
CA LEU A 74 10.80 17.54 -9.68
C LEU A 74 10.22 18.96 -9.87
N LEU A 75 11.07 19.98 -10.04
CA LEU A 75 10.64 21.35 -10.35
C LEU A 75 9.94 21.46 -11.70
N ARG A 76 10.44 20.78 -12.74
CA ARG A 76 9.79 20.73 -14.07
C ARG A 76 8.41 20.08 -14.01
N ALA A 77 8.27 19.01 -13.22
CA ALA A 77 6.98 18.38 -12.96
C ALA A 77 6.01 19.35 -12.26
N GLY A 78 6.50 20.09 -11.26
CA GLY A 78 5.74 21.13 -10.55
C GLY A 78 5.23 22.25 -11.47
N GLN A 79 6.09 22.76 -12.34
CA GLN A 79 5.72 23.79 -13.32
C GLN A 79 4.63 23.29 -14.28
N THR A 80 4.76 22.05 -14.75
CA THR A 80 3.77 21.42 -15.63
C THR A 80 2.41 21.29 -14.92
N LEU A 81 2.42 20.77 -13.68
CA LEU A 81 1.20 20.63 -12.88
C LEU A 81 0.55 21.98 -12.59
N THR A 82 1.34 22.99 -12.23
CA THR A 82 0.85 24.35 -11.95
C THR A 82 0.16 24.96 -13.18
N GLY A 83 0.74 24.79 -14.37
CA GLY A 83 0.13 25.23 -15.62
C GLY A 83 -1.22 24.54 -15.89
N GLN A 84 -1.29 23.21 -15.72
CA GLN A 84 -2.52 22.44 -15.90
C GLN A 84 -3.59 22.82 -14.87
N ILE A 85 -3.20 23.02 -13.60
CA ILE A 85 -4.09 23.47 -12.53
C ILE A 85 -4.69 24.83 -12.87
N ALA A 86 -3.90 25.78 -13.38
CA ALA A 86 -4.38 27.10 -13.77
C ALA A 86 -5.39 27.03 -14.93
N GLU A 87 -5.12 26.20 -15.94
CA GLU A 87 -6.01 25.99 -17.08
C GLU A 87 -7.37 25.40 -16.63
N ILE A 88 -7.33 24.34 -15.82
CA ILE A 88 -8.55 23.69 -15.32
C ILE A 88 -9.32 24.63 -14.37
N SER A 89 -8.62 25.40 -13.54
CA SER A 89 -9.26 26.40 -12.66
C SER A 89 -10.05 27.42 -13.49
N SER A 90 -9.45 27.93 -14.57
CA SER A 90 -10.13 28.87 -15.48
C SER A 90 -11.38 28.25 -16.13
N LYS A 91 -11.33 26.98 -16.52
CA LYS A 91 -12.49 26.24 -17.05
C LYS A 91 -13.59 26.11 -16.00
N ILE A 92 -13.22 25.72 -14.78
CA ILE A 92 -14.16 25.59 -13.65
C ILE A 92 -14.82 26.94 -13.35
N TYR A 93 -14.06 28.05 -13.29
CA TYR A 93 -14.61 29.37 -13.05
C TYR A 93 -15.55 29.84 -14.17
N SER A 94 -15.21 29.55 -15.44
CA SER A 94 -16.09 29.85 -16.56
C SER A 94 -17.40 29.08 -16.50
N MET A 95 -17.38 27.80 -16.09
CA MET A 95 -18.59 26.97 -15.93
C MET A 95 -19.42 27.39 -14.71
N ALA A 96 -18.75 27.75 -13.60
CA ALA A 96 -19.39 28.22 -12.39
C ALA A 96 -19.93 29.65 -12.50
N GLY A 97 -19.40 30.46 -13.41
CA GLY A 97 -19.73 31.87 -13.60
C GLY A 97 -19.21 32.79 -12.48
N GLU A 98 -18.31 32.30 -11.63
CA GLU A 98 -17.62 33.08 -10.59
C GLU A 98 -16.34 32.37 -10.13
N GLU A 99 -15.43 33.13 -9.53
CA GLU A 99 -14.24 32.58 -8.88
C GLU A 99 -14.55 32.15 -7.44
N PHE A 100 -14.01 31.01 -7.04
CA PHE A 100 -14.14 30.46 -5.69
C PHE A 100 -12.98 29.52 -5.37
N ASN A 101 -12.87 29.13 -4.10
CA ASN A 101 -11.90 28.13 -3.67
C ASN A 101 -12.42 26.72 -3.99
N ILE A 102 -11.91 26.13 -5.08
CA ILE A 102 -12.28 24.79 -5.57
C ILE A 102 -11.96 23.70 -4.53
N ASN A 103 -10.96 23.92 -3.67
CA ASN A 103 -10.59 23.00 -2.59
C ASN A 103 -11.48 23.13 -1.35
N SER A 104 -12.31 24.18 -1.24
CA SER A 104 -13.25 24.36 -0.13
C SER A 104 -14.52 23.54 -0.36
N PRO A 105 -14.79 22.48 0.43
CA PRO A 105 -15.98 21.65 0.23
C PRO A 105 -17.29 22.45 0.33
N ARG A 106 -17.29 23.51 1.15
CA ARG A 106 -18.43 24.39 1.34
C ARG A 106 -18.72 25.22 0.09
N GLN A 107 -17.74 25.97 -0.39
CA GLN A 107 -17.93 26.83 -1.57
C GLN A 107 -18.23 25.98 -2.81
N LEU A 108 -17.51 24.86 -2.97
CA LEU A 108 -17.78 23.92 -4.05
C LEU A 108 -19.20 23.34 -3.98
N GLY A 109 -19.68 23.00 -2.79
CA GLY A 109 -21.04 22.50 -2.59
C GLY A 109 -22.11 23.54 -2.95
N GLU A 110 -21.90 24.80 -2.56
CA GLU A 110 -22.79 25.92 -2.92
C GLU A 110 -22.86 26.09 -4.45
N ILE A 111 -21.73 26.03 -5.16
CA ILE A 111 -21.69 26.09 -6.63
C ILE A 111 -22.42 24.90 -7.27
N LEU A 112 -22.06 23.66 -6.90
CA LEU A 112 -22.58 22.47 -7.55
C LEU A 112 -24.07 22.28 -7.31
N PHE A 113 -24.54 22.49 -6.09
CA PHE A 113 -25.88 22.07 -5.68
C PHE A 113 -26.87 23.22 -5.58
N ASP A 114 -26.43 24.41 -5.13
CA ASP A 114 -27.33 25.56 -5.02
C ASP A 114 -27.41 26.34 -6.35
N LYS A 115 -26.26 26.60 -7.01
CA LYS A 115 -26.20 27.40 -8.24
C LYS A 115 -26.46 26.59 -9.51
N LEU A 116 -25.74 25.48 -9.69
CA LEU A 116 -25.88 24.61 -10.89
C LEU A 116 -27.02 23.59 -10.76
N GLY A 117 -27.61 23.46 -9.57
CA GLY A 117 -28.79 22.63 -9.35
C GLY A 117 -28.55 21.12 -9.50
N LEU A 118 -27.31 20.65 -9.34
CA LEU A 118 -26.99 19.23 -9.46
C LEU A 118 -27.64 18.40 -8.34
N PRO A 119 -27.94 17.12 -8.58
CA PRO A 119 -28.47 16.22 -7.57
C PRO A 119 -27.57 16.20 -6.32
N SER A 120 -28.15 16.38 -5.14
CA SER A 120 -27.39 16.44 -3.89
C SER A 120 -27.94 15.53 -2.80
N GLY A 121 -27.05 15.10 -1.89
CA GLY A 121 -27.45 14.50 -0.62
C GLY A 121 -27.90 15.55 0.40
N LYS A 122 -28.38 15.11 1.58
CA LYS A 122 -28.77 16.04 2.66
C LYS A 122 -27.58 16.92 3.09
N LYS A 123 -27.79 18.24 3.11
CA LYS A 123 -26.87 19.23 3.71
C LYS A 123 -26.76 18.96 5.21
N ASN A 124 -25.55 18.76 5.71
CA ASN A 124 -25.29 18.58 7.14
C ASN A 124 -24.82 19.92 7.76
N LYS A 125 -24.44 19.92 9.05
CA LYS A 125 -23.95 21.12 9.74
C LYS A 125 -22.68 21.73 9.11
N THR A 126 -21.89 20.94 8.38
CA THR A 126 -20.64 21.38 7.72
C THR A 126 -20.81 21.67 6.23
N GLY A 127 -22.01 21.50 5.66
CA GLY A 127 -22.34 21.81 4.27
C GLY A 127 -22.75 20.57 3.46
N TYR A 128 -22.58 20.65 2.15
CA TYR A 128 -22.76 19.49 1.27
C TYR A 128 -21.49 18.63 1.27
N SER A 129 -21.67 17.31 1.20
CA SER A 129 -20.53 16.42 0.97
C SER A 129 -20.15 16.47 -0.51
N THR A 130 -18.89 16.82 -0.79
CA THR A 130 -18.32 16.82 -2.13
C THR A 130 -17.17 15.83 -2.21
N ASN A 131 -17.24 14.69 -1.51
CA ASN A 131 -16.18 13.68 -1.56
C ASN A 131 -16.10 13.02 -2.96
N ALA A 132 -15.01 12.29 -3.22
CA ALA A 132 -14.80 11.64 -4.51
C ALA A 132 -15.97 10.72 -4.90
N GLU A 133 -16.51 9.94 -3.95
CA GLU A 133 -17.64 9.04 -4.21
C GLU A 133 -18.90 9.77 -4.70
N ILE A 134 -19.23 10.93 -4.14
CA ILE A 134 -20.38 11.72 -4.59
C ILE A 134 -20.10 12.33 -5.96
N LEU A 135 -18.92 12.91 -6.16
CA LEU A 135 -18.55 13.49 -7.46
C LEU A 135 -18.54 12.43 -8.58
N GLU A 136 -18.05 11.22 -8.31
CA GLU A 136 -18.08 10.10 -9.25
C GLU A 136 -19.52 9.73 -9.67
N ARG A 137 -20.48 9.80 -8.75
CA ARG A 137 -21.91 9.55 -9.07
C ARG A 137 -22.55 10.66 -9.90
N LEU A 138 -21.97 11.86 -9.90
CA LEU A 138 -22.45 13.01 -10.66
C LEU A 138 -21.77 13.13 -12.02
N ARG A 139 -20.86 12.22 -12.37
CA ARG A 139 -20.27 12.20 -13.72
C ARG A 139 -21.36 12.03 -14.76
N GLY A 140 -21.29 12.84 -15.82
CA GLY A 140 -22.29 12.88 -16.88
C GLY A 140 -23.45 13.84 -16.64
N ASP A 141 -23.69 14.29 -15.39
CA ASP A 141 -24.71 15.30 -15.11
C ASP A 141 -24.24 16.70 -15.56
N HIS A 142 -22.95 17.00 -15.39
CA HIS A 142 -22.34 18.26 -15.86
C HIS A 142 -20.82 18.13 -16.00
N GLU A 143 -20.27 18.72 -17.07
CA GLU A 143 -18.82 18.74 -17.38
C GLU A 143 -17.93 19.27 -16.23
N ILE A 144 -18.44 20.18 -15.39
CA ILE A 144 -17.70 20.76 -14.27
C ILE A 144 -17.23 19.69 -13.28
N VAL A 145 -17.98 18.59 -13.15
CA VAL A 145 -17.67 17.48 -12.23
C VAL A 145 -16.36 16.80 -12.61
N ASP A 146 -16.17 16.51 -13.91
CA ASP A 146 -14.94 15.89 -14.41
C ASP A 146 -13.74 16.83 -14.23
N GLN A 147 -13.93 18.13 -14.51
CA GLN A 147 -12.90 19.16 -14.29
C GLN A 147 -12.50 19.26 -12.81
N ILE A 148 -13.45 19.18 -11.88
CA ILE A 148 -13.17 19.22 -10.43
C ILE A 148 -12.40 17.98 -9.97
N LEU A 149 -12.78 16.79 -10.45
CA LEU A 149 -12.10 15.53 -10.13
C LEU A 149 -10.64 15.56 -10.62
N GLU A 150 -10.41 16.08 -11.82
CA GLU A 150 -9.08 16.27 -12.38
C GLU A 150 -8.30 17.34 -11.61
N TYR A 151 -8.88 18.50 -11.33
CA TYR A 151 -8.27 19.58 -10.54
C TYR A 151 -7.78 19.08 -9.19
N ARG A 152 -8.60 18.32 -8.45
CA ARG A 152 -8.23 17.79 -7.12
C ARG A 152 -7.09 16.79 -7.21
N THR A 153 -7.09 15.98 -8.26
CA THR A 153 -6.02 15.03 -8.53
C THR A 153 -4.71 15.78 -8.75
N LEU A 154 -4.66 16.74 -9.67
CA LEU A 154 -3.46 17.51 -9.98
C LEU A 154 -3.01 18.37 -8.78
N SER A 155 -3.94 19.02 -8.09
CA SER A 155 -3.65 19.85 -6.91
C SER A 155 -3.03 19.01 -5.78
N LYS A 156 -3.55 17.79 -5.55
CA LYS A 156 -2.96 16.86 -4.59
C LYS A 156 -1.57 16.41 -5.04
N LEU A 157 -1.40 16.10 -6.32
CA LEU A 157 -0.10 15.71 -6.88
C LEU A 157 0.95 16.80 -6.65
N ASN A 158 0.61 18.05 -6.96
CA ASN A 158 1.50 19.19 -6.80
C ASN A 158 1.82 19.46 -5.33
N SER A 159 0.79 19.65 -4.49
CA SER A 159 0.98 20.03 -3.08
C SER A 159 1.66 18.95 -2.25
N THR A 160 1.25 17.68 -2.39
CA THR A 160 1.78 16.58 -1.58
C THR A 160 3.16 16.11 -2.06
N TYR A 161 3.37 16.00 -3.37
CA TYR A 161 4.58 15.35 -3.89
C TYR A 161 5.57 16.30 -4.54
N VAL A 162 5.19 17.47 -5.02
CA VAL A 162 6.19 18.43 -5.52
C VAL A 162 6.58 19.37 -4.38
N GLU A 163 5.62 20.16 -3.91
CA GLU A 163 5.85 21.15 -2.84
C GLU A 163 6.20 20.47 -1.52
N GLY A 164 5.65 19.28 -1.26
CA GLY A 164 5.93 18.50 -0.06
C GLY A 164 7.28 17.78 -0.06
N LEU A 165 7.79 17.33 -1.22
CA LEU A 165 9.07 16.60 -1.30
C LEU A 165 10.28 17.54 -1.40
N LEU A 166 10.15 18.69 -2.06
CA LEU A 166 11.28 19.61 -2.27
C LEU A 166 11.98 20.02 -0.95
N PRO A 167 11.28 20.36 0.15
CA PRO A 167 11.90 20.69 1.43
C PRO A 167 12.49 19.48 2.17
N MET A 168 12.18 18.25 1.73
CA MET A 168 12.66 17.01 2.33
C MET A 168 13.95 16.50 1.68
N LEU A 169 14.49 17.24 0.70
CA LEU A 169 15.80 16.95 0.15
C LEU A 169 16.88 17.40 1.14
N HIS A 170 17.74 16.45 1.50
CA HIS A 170 18.93 16.72 2.30
C HIS A 170 20.06 17.25 1.42
N ASP A 171 21.14 17.73 2.06
CA ASP A 171 22.30 18.32 1.39
C ASP A 171 23.02 17.33 0.45
N ASP A 172 22.84 16.02 0.65
CA ASP A 172 23.35 14.96 -0.21
C ASP A 172 22.47 14.69 -1.45
N GLY A 173 21.40 15.45 -1.63
CA GLY A 173 20.46 15.31 -2.75
C GLY A 173 19.51 14.12 -2.60
N LYS A 174 19.40 13.53 -1.40
CA LYS A 174 18.55 12.37 -1.14
C LYS A 174 17.38 12.71 -0.23
N ILE A 175 16.36 11.86 -0.30
CA ILE A 175 15.25 11.83 0.65
C ILE A 175 15.42 10.62 1.57
N HIS A 176 15.46 10.88 2.87
CA HIS A 176 15.61 9.87 3.92
C HIS A 176 14.27 9.63 4.62
N ALA A 177 13.40 8.83 4.00
CA ALA A 177 12.09 8.51 4.58
C ALA A 177 12.25 7.69 5.87
N HIS A 178 11.44 8.00 6.88
CA HIS A 178 11.42 7.26 8.13
C HIS A 178 10.47 6.05 8.04
N PHE A 179 10.97 4.84 8.27
CA PHE A 179 10.18 3.61 8.20
C PHE A 179 9.61 3.21 9.56
N GLN A 180 8.30 3.03 9.60
CA GLN A 180 7.55 2.69 10.80
C GLN A 180 7.24 1.19 10.82
N GLN A 181 7.94 0.46 11.69
CA GLN A 181 7.82 -0.99 11.82
C GLN A 181 6.62 -1.44 12.67
N THR A 182 6.17 -0.62 13.62
CA THR A 182 5.25 -1.01 14.71
C THR A 182 3.86 -0.34 14.65
N ILE A 183 3.50 0.31 13.54
CA ILE A 183 2.26 1.09 13.41
C ILE A 183 1.09 0.30 12.81
N ALA A 184 1.30 -0.39 11.68
CA ALA A 184 0.18 -1.04 10.99
C ALA A 184 -0.29 -2.30 11.74
N ALA A 185 -1.61 -2.39 12.00
CA ALA A 185 -2.21 -3.52 12.73
C ALA A 185 -2.01 -4.89 12.04
N THR A 186 -1.69 -4.91 10.75
CA THR A 186 -1.42 -6.12 9.97
C THR A 186 0.07 -6.48 9.91
N GLY A 187 0.95 -5.68 10.53
CA GLY A 187 2.39 -5.88 10.47
C GLY A 187 3.07 -5.35 9.20
N ARG A 188 2.35 -4.62 8.32
CA ARG A 188 2.98 -3.92 7.18
C ARG A 188 3.90 -2.80 7.67
N ILE A 189 4.91 -2.49 6.87
CA ILE A 189 5.77 -1.31 7.06
C ILE A 189 5.07 -0.12 6.41
N SER A 190 5.07 1.02 7.09
CA SER A 190 4.73 2.32 6.50
C SER A 190 5.97 3.22 6.50
N CYS A 191 5.93 4.32 5.74
CA CYS A 191 6.95 5.37 5.86
C CYS A 191 6.31 6.75 5.98
N THR A 192 7.06 7.65 6.60
CA THR A 192 6.71 9.06 6.82
C THR A 192 7.90 9.95 6.50
N GLU A 193 7.63 11.25 6.32
CA GLU A 193 8.67 12.28 6.13
C GLU A 193 9.64 11.98 4.96
N PRO A 194 9.17 11.67 3.74
CA PRO A 194 7.78 11.57 3.25
C PRO A 194 7.27 10.12 3.16
N ASN A 195 5.96 9.98 2.96
CA ASN A 195 5.38 8.68 2.61
C ASN A 195 5.63 8.35 1.12
N LEU A 196 6.78 7.76 0.84
CA LEU A 196 7.17 7.30 -0.49
C LEU A 196 6.28 6.17 -1.02
N GLN A 197 5.66 5.37 -0.14
CA GLN A 197 4.76 4.30 -0.55
C GLN A 197 3.48 4.80 -1.24
N ASN A 198 3.10 6.06 -1.01
CA ASN A 198 1.91 6.66 -1.58
C ASN A 198 2.15 7.36 -2.92
N ILE A 199 3.37 7.36 -3.47
CA ILE A 199 3.65 8.02 -4.76
C ILE A 199 2.85 7.31 -5.88
N PRO A 200 1.94 8.00 -6.60
CA PRO A 200 1.00 7.35 -7.48
C PRO A 200 1.64 6.55 -8.63
N ILE A 201 0.96 5.47 -9.01
CA ILE A 201 1.37 4.55 -10.09
C ILE A 201 0.36 4.50 -11.24
N LYS A 202 -0.94 4.64 -10.94
CA LYS A 202 -2.01 4.30 -11.88
C LYS A 202 -2.24 5.38 -12.94
N GLN A 203 -2.11 6.65 -12.56
CA GLN A 203 -2.34 7.78 -13.46
C GLN A 203 -1.00 8.21 -14.03
N GLU A 204 -0.93 8.39 -15.34
CA GLU A 204 0.31 8.73 -16.04
C GLU A 204 0.97 9.98 -15.47
N VAL A 205 0.19 11.03 -15.21
CA VAL A 205 0.70 12.29 -14.63
C VAL A 205 1.31 12.08 -13.24
N GLY A 206 0.74 11.21 -12.41
CA GLY A 206 1.28 10.87 -11.10
C GLY A 206 2.48 9.92 -11.20
N ARG A 207 2.44 8.96 -12.14
CA ARG A 207 3.54 8.04 -12.42
C ARG A 207 4.80 8.82 -12.82
N ARG A 208 4.66 9.86 -13.64
CA ARG A 208 5.78 10.72 -14.08
C ARG A 208 6.60 11.34 -12.94
N LEU A 209 6.03 11.56 -11.75
CA LEU A 209 6.79 12.02 -10.58
C LEU A 209 7.90 11.03 -10.19
N ARG A 210 7.73 9.74 -10.47
CA ARG A 210 8.76 8.73 -10.24
C ARG A 210 10.01 8.91 -11.12
N LYS A 211 9.96 9.71 -12.18
CA LYS A 211 11.14 10.06 -12.99
C LYS A 211 12.16 10.87 -12.20
N ALA A 212 11.71 11.63 -11.20
CA ALA A 212 12.60 12.39 -10.35
C ALA A 212 13.42 11.48 -9.42
N PHE A 213 13.03 10.22 -9.20
CA PHE A 213 13.75 9.31 -8.32
C PHE A 213 14.74 8.48 -9.14
N ILE A 214 16.03 8.71 -8.92
CA ILE A 214 17.14 8.23 -9.76
C ILE A 214 18.17 7.46 -8.91
N PRO A 215 19.08 6.69 -9.54
CA PRO A 215 20.29 6.21 -8.86
C PRO A 215 21.16 7.38 -8.37
N GLU A 216 22.03 7.14 -7.39
CA GLU A 216 22.90 8.20 -6.84
C GLU A 216 23.98 8.68 -7.81
N SER A 217 24.34 7.87 -8.81
CA SER A 217 25.30 8.22 -9.86
C SER A 217 25.15 7.29 -11.08
N ASP A 218 25.84 7.63 -12.16
CA ASP A 218 25.85 6.85 -13.40
C ASP A 218 26.47 5.46 -13.24
N GLU A 219 27.21 5.19 -12.16
CA GLU A 219 27.75 3.86 -11.84
C GLU A 219 26.66 2.90 -11.35
N TYR A 220 25.47 3.40 -11.06
CA TYR A 220 24.35 2.65 -10.52
C TYR A 220 23.13 2.64 -11.45
N ILE A 221 22.27 1.65 -11.23
CA ILE A 221 20.97 1.49 -11.88
C ILE A 221 19.96 1.01 -10.83
N LEU A 222 18.67 1.33 -10.99
CA LEU A 222 17.64 0.79 -10.11
C LEU A 222 17.22 -0.60 -10.56
N VAL A 223 16.98 -1.49 -9.59
CA VAL A 223 16.41 -2.82 -9.78
C VAL A 223 15.18 -2.95 -8.89
N GLY A 224 14.01 -3.06 -9.52
CA GLY A 224 12.73 -3.30 -8.86
C GLY A 224 12.37 -4.78 -8.91
N ALA A 225 11.91 -5.31 -7.79
CA ALA A 225 11.48 -6.69 -7.65
C ALA A 225 10.11 -6.71 -6.97
N ASP A 226 9.06 -7.05 -7.72
CA ASP A 226 7.67 -7.05 -7.26
C ASP A 226 7.13 -8.47 -7.15
N TYR A 227 6.49 -8.82 -6.04
CA TYR A 227 5.83 -10.13 -5.97
C TYR A 227 4.61 -10.19 -6.88
N SER A 228 4.58 -11.19 -7.75
CA SER A 228 3.43 -11.41 -8.62
C SER A 228 2.26 -12.00 -7.83
N GLN A 229 1.30 -11.15 -7.43
CA GLN A 229 0.04 -11.52 -6.79
C GLN A 229 0.22 -12.25 -5.43
N ILE A 230 1.13 -11.77 -4.58
CA ILE A 230 1.47 -12.42 -3.30
C ILE A 230 0.25 -12.77 -2.44
N GLU A 231 -0.71 -11.86 -2.32
CA GLU A 231 -1.88 -12.09 -1.46
C GLU A 231 -2.78 -13.21 -1.98
N LEU A 232 -2.92 -13.37 -3.30
CA LEU A 232 -3.64 -14.50 -3.89
C LEU A 232 -2.90 -15.83 -3.68
N ARG A 233 -1.56 -15.82 -3.72
CA ARG A 233 -0.74 -17.00 -3.44
C ARG A 233 -0.83 -17.43 -1.98
N VAL A 234 -0.80 -16.45 -1.07
CA VAL A 234 -1.05 -16.66 0.36
C VAL A 234 -2.45 -17.22 0.59
N LEU A 235 -3.47 -16.66 -0.07
CA LEU A 235 -4.83 -17.21 0.01
C LEU A 235 -4.89 -18.66 -0.47
N ALA A 236 -4.28 -18.98 -1.61
CA ALA A 236 -4.24 -20.34 -2.13
C ALA A 236 -3.59 -21.33 -1.15
N HIS A 237 -2.54 -20.90 -0.46
CA HIS A 237 -1.90 -21.68 0.58
C HIS A 237 -2.81 -21.87 1.80
N LEU A 238 -3.37 -20.79 2.36
CA LEU A 238 -4.20 -20.82 3.58
C LEU A 238 -5.55 -21.53 3.37
N SER A 239 -6.16 -21.35 2.20
CA SER A 239 -7.43 -22.01 1.88
C SER A 239 -7.25 -23.46 1.48
N GLU A 240 -6.06 -23.84 1.02
CA GLU A 240 -5.78 -25.15 0.44
C GLU A 240 -6.76 -25.52 -0.68
N ASP A 241 -7.14 -24.53 -1.50
CA ASP A 241 -8.11 -24.75 -2.56
C ASP A 241 -7.45 -25.41 -3.79
N PRO A 242 -7.84 -26.64 -4.19
CA PRO A 242 -7.17 -27.35 -5.26
C PRO A 242 -7.26 -26.63 -6.61
N ALA A 243 -8.37 -25.94 -6.88
CA ALA A 243 -8.57 -25.22 -8.13
C ALA A 243 -7.69 -23.97 -8.19
N LEU A 244 -7.57 -23.25 -7.06
CA LEU A 244 -6.70 -22.07 -6.97
C LEU A 244 -5.21 -22.44 -7.00
N ILE A 245 -4.80 -23.48 -6.26
CA ILE A 245 -3.44 -24.01 -6.27
C ILE A 245 -3.07 -24.51 -7.68
N GLY A 246 -3.97 -25.25 -8.32
CA GLY A 246 -3.79 -25.76 -9.68
C GLY A 246 -3.58 -24.63 -10.69
N ALA A 247 -4.37 -23.56 -10.60
CA ALA A 247 -4.24 -22.39 -11.48
C ALA A 247 -2.84 -21.74 -11.36
N PHE A 248 -2.33 -21.55 -10.14
CA PHE A 248 -0.99 -20.99 -9.95
C PHE A 248 0.13 -21.90 -10.46
N ARG A 249 0.03 -23.21 -10.23
CA ARG A 249 1.05 -24.18 -10.71
C ARG A 249 1.11 -24.30 -12.22
N GLN A 250 0.00 -24.01 -12.90
CA GLN A 250 -0.09 -24.02 -14.37
C GLN A 250 0.27 -22.66 -15.01
N GLY A 251 0.61 -21.65 -14.21
CA GLY A 251 0.88 -20.30 -14.71
C GLY A 251 -0.35 -19.60 -15.29
N ALA A 252 -1.56 -20.02 -14.89
CA ALA A 252 -2.80 -19.45 -15.41
C ALA A 252 -2.98 -18.00 -14.90
N ASP A 253 -3.46 -17.11 -15.77
CA ASP A 253 -3.87 -15.77 -15.38
C ASP A 253 -5.25 -15.83 -14.72
N ILE A 254 -5.26 -15.94 -13.39
CA ILE A 254 -6.48 -16.07 -12.59
C ILE A 254 -7.43 -14.89 -12.83
N HIS A 255 -6.92 -13.68 -13.10
CA HIS A 255 -7.78 -12.54 -13.42
C HIS A 255 -8.44 -12.70 -14.78
N ARG A 256 -7.72 -13.15 -15.80
CA ARG A 256 -8.27 -13.42 -17.13
C ARG A 256 -9.27 -14.58 -17.10
N THR A 257 -8.97 -15.66 -16.39
CA THR A 257 -9.90 -16.77 -16.20
C THR A 257 -11.17 -16.34 -15.45
N THR A 258 -11.05 -15.51 -14.41
CA THR A 258 -12.22 -14.94 -13.74
C THR A 258 -12.99 -14.03 -14.70
N ALA A 259 -12.31 -13.17 -15.46
CA ALA A 259 -12.94 -12.26 -16.42
C ALA A 259 -13.74 -13.01 -17.49
N ALA A 260 -13.16 -14.03 -18.11
CA ALA A 260 -13.82 -14.84 -19.12
C ALA A 260 -15.17 -15.37 -18.63
N LYS A 261 -15.20 -15.86 -17.39
CA LYS A 261 -16.44 -16.35 -16.75
C LYS A 261 -17.40 -15.22 -16.40
N VAL A 262 -16.91 -14.14 -15.79
CA VAL A 262 -17.72 -12.98 -15.37
C VAL A 262 -18.41 -12.33 -16.57
N PHE A 263 -17.68 -12.14 -17.67
CA PHE A 263 -18.17 -11.48 -18.87
C PHE A 263 -18.77 -12.45 -19.90
N GLY A 264 -18.71 -13.76 -19.67
CA GLY A 264 -19.26 -14.78 -20.56
C GLY A 264 -18.56 -14.84 -21.92
N VAL A 265 -17.26 -14.54 -21.96
CA VAL A 265 -16.43 -14.52 -23.19
C VAL A 265 -15.29 -15.55 -23.10
N PRO A 266 -14.79 -16.09 -24.22
CA PRO A 266 -13.58 -16.90 -24.23
C PRO A 266 -12.39 -16.17 -23.59
N GLU A 267 -11.47 -16.89 -22.94
CA GLU A 267 -10.27 -16.27 -22.32
C GLU A 267 -9.42 -15.47 -23.33
N SER A 268 -9.39 -15.90 -24.58
CA SER A 268 -8.73 -15.20 -25.69
C SER A 268 -9.35 -13.85 -26.04
N GLU A 269 -10.65 -13.67 -25.75
CA GLU A 269 -11.42 -12.46 -26.06
C GLU A 269 -11.53 -11.51 -24.86
N VAL A 270 -10.99 -11.90 -23.70
CA VAL A 270 -10.92 -11.01 -22.54
C VAL A 270 -10.05 -9.80 -22.86
N THR A 271 -10.70 -8.63 -22.88
CA THR A 271 -10.05 -7.33 -23.01
C THR A 271 -9.27 -6.96 -21.75
N SER A 272 -8.30 -6.05 -21.86
CA SER A 272 -7.54 -5.53 -20.71
C SER A 272 -8.44 -4.89 -19.66
N ILE A 273 -9.52 -4.22 -20.09
CA ILE A 273 -10.52 -3.60 -19.19
C ILE A 273 -11.29 -4.69 -18.43
N GLN A 274 -11.79 -5.72 -19.11
CA GLN A 274 -12.47 -6.85 -18.47
C GLN A 274 -11.56 -7.58 -17.48
N ARG A 275 -10.28 -7.79 -17.83
CA ARG A 275 -9.28 -8.35 -16.93
C ARG A 275 -9.08 -7.46 -15.69
N SER A 276 -9.01 -6.15 -15.85
CA SER A 276 -8.88 -5.19 -14.74
C SER A 276 -10.11 -5.21 -13.83
N ASN A 277 -11.30 -5.31 -14.40
CA ASN A 277 -12.55 -5.42 -13.64
C ASN A 277 -12.61 -6.75 -12.88
N ALA A 278 -12.19 -7.86 -13.50
CA ALA A 278 -12.09 -9.15 -12.82
C ALA A 278 -11.01 -9.19 -11.73
N LYS A 279 -9.96 -8.37 -11.86
CA LYS A 279 -9.01 -8.13 -10.79
C LYS A 279 -9.71 -7.50 -9.58
N ALA A 280 -10.52 -6.47 -9.80
CA ALA A 280 -11.36 -5.88 -8.75
C ALA A 280 -12.32 -6.93 -8.14
N VAL A 281 -12.89 -7.83 -8.94
CA VAL A 281 -13.71 -8.94 -8.42
C VAL A 281 -12.91 -9.88 -7.53
N ASN A 282 -11.80 -10.41 -8.02
CA ASN A 282 -10.97 -11.34 -7.23
C ASN A 282 -10.56 -10.68 -5.90
N PHE A 283 -10.05 -9.46 -5.94
CA PHE A 283 -9.67 -8.75 -4.71
C PHE A 283 -10.89 -8.41 -3.84
N GLY A 284 -11.99 -7.92 -4.40
CA GLY A 284 -13.21 -7.61 -3.67
C GLY A 284 -13.77 -8.83 -2.94
N VAL A 285 -13.89 -9.97 -3.62
CA VAL A 285 -14.36 -11.22 -3.02
C VAL A 285 -13.40 -11.72 -1.95
N ILE A 286 -12.08 -11.64 -2.18
CA ILE A 286 -11.04 -11.99 -1.21
C ILE A 286 -11.11 -11.10 0.03
N TYR A 287 -11.46 -9.84 -0.15
CA TYR A 287 -11.53 -8.87 0.93
C TYR A 287 -12.89 -8.84 1.66
N GLY A 288 -13.76 -9.82 1.41
CA GLY A 288 -15.08 -9.91 2.04
C GLY A 288 -16.02 -8.77 1.61
N MET A 289 -15.85 -8.26 0.39
CA MET A 289 -16.73 -7.23 -0.17
C MET A 289 -18.14 -7.79 -0.33
N SER A 290 -19.14 -7.00 0.06
CA SER A 290 -20.53 -7.36 -0.14
C SER A 290 -20.91 -7.27 -1.61
N SER A 291 -22.01 -7.92 -2.00
CA SER A 291 -22.59 -7.75 -3.35
C SER A 291 -22.88 -6.29 -3.69
N PHE A 292 -23.25 -5.48 -2.70
CA PHE A 292 -23.42 -4.04 -2.87
C PHE A 292 -22.11 -3.33 -3.22
N GLY A 293 -21.02 -3.63 -2.50
CA GLY A 293 -19.70 -3.05 -2.78
C GLY A 293 -19.20 -3.45 -4.16
N LEU A 294 -19.33 -4.73 -4.50
CA LEU A 294 -18.88 -5.26 -5.78
C LEU A 294 -19.69 -4.68 -6.96
N ALA A 295 -21.01 -4.53 -6.78
CA ALA A 295 -21.88 -3.90 -7.76
C ALA A 295 -21.46 -2.45 -8.05
N THR A 296 -21.08 -1.71 -7.00
CA THR A 296 -20.63 -0.33 -7.12
C THR A 296 -19.29 -0.24 -7.85
N GLU A 297 -18.32 -1.08 -7.48
CA GLU A 297 -16.98 -1.07 -8.08
C GLU A 297 -16.98 -1.47 -9.56
N LEU A 298 -17.84 -2.41 -9.94
CA LEU A 298 -17.96 -2.88 -11.33
C LEU A 298 -18.98 -2.11 -12.15
N ASN A 299 -19.73 -1.20 -11.53
CA ASN A 299 -20.89 -0.52 -12.14
C ASN A 299 -21.90 -1.51 -12.77
N ILE A 300 -22.29 -2.54 -12.02
CA ILE A 300 -23.26 -3.57 -12.44
C ILE A 300 -24.45 -3.64 -11.47
N SER A 301 -25.50 -4.38 -11.84
CA SER A 301 -26.61 -4.63 -10.91
C SER A 301 -26.17 -5.50 -9.73
N ARG A 302 -26.77 -5.26 -8.56
CA ARG A 302 -26.55 -6.06 -7.34
C ARG A 302 -26.80 -7.55 -7.57
N LYS A 303 -27.83 -7.91 -8.34
CA LYS A 303 -28.14 -9.30 -8.66
C LYS A 303 -27.01 -9.98 -9.44
N MET A 304 -26.38 -9.27 -10.37
CA MET A 304 -25.21 -9.78 -11.10
C MET A 304 -24.01 -9.96 -10.18
N ALA A 305 -23.76 -8.99 -9.29
CA ALA A 305 -22.68 -9.11 -8.30
C ALA A 305 -22.88 -10.30 -7.35
N GLU A 306 -24.12 -10.59 -6.90
CA GLU A 306 -24.43 -11.77 -6.09
C GLU A 306 -24.12 -13.07 -6.85
N ILE A 307 -24.55 -13.18 -8.11
CA ILE A 307 -24.24 -14.34 -8.96
C ILE A 307 -22.72 -14.52 -9.10
N TYR A 308 -21.95 -13.43 -9.30
CA TYR A 308 -20.50 -13.53 -9.42
C TYR A 308 -19.81 -14.02 -8.15
N ILE A 309 -20.25 -13.53 -6.98
CA ILE A 309 -19.73 -13.99 -5.69
C ILE A 309 -20.05 -15.47 -5.49
N GLU A 310 -21.27 -15.91 -5.80
CA GLU A 310 -21.69 -17.31 -5.69
C GLU A 310 -20.88 -18.21 -6.63
N GLU A 311 -20.74 -17.86 -7.90
CA GLU A 311 -19.96 -18.64 -8.88
C GLU A 311 -18.47 -18.71 -8.50
N TYR A 312 -17.91 -17.63 -7.95
CA TYR A 312 -16.55 -17.64 -7.43
C TYR A 312 -16.39 -18.67 -6.30
N PHE A 313 -17.27 -18.65 -5.30
CA PHE A 313 -17.20 -19.60 -4.18
C PHE A 313 -17.61 -21.03 -4.54
N LYS A 314 -18.44 -21.24 -5.58
CA LYS A 314 -18.67 -22.58 -6.14
C LYS A 314 -17.40 -23.15 -6.77
N LYS A 315 -16.64 -22.32 -7.48
CA LYS A 315 -15.37 -22.73 -8.10
C LYS A 315 -14.27 -22.94 -7.05
N TYR A 316 -14.20 -22.04 -6.06
CA TYR A 316 -13.17 -22.01 -5.02
C TYR A 316 -13.81 -22.30 -3.64
N ALA A 317 -14.36 -23.49 -3.49
CA ALA A 317 -15.15 -23.87 -2.31
C ALA A 317 -14.34 -23.81 -1.01
N ASN A 318 -13.06 -24.16 -1.05
CA ASN A 318 -12.22 -24.15 0.15
C ASN A 318 -11.85 -22.72 0.57
N VAL A 319 -11.84 -21.76 -0.37
CA VAL A 319 -11.69 -20.32 -0.05
C VAL A 319 -12.85 -19.85 0.82
N LYS A 320 -14.10 -20.19 0.46
CA LYS A 320 -15.26 -19.84 1.26
C LYS A 320 -15.19 -20.46 2.67
N ALA A 321 -14.89 -21.76 2.72
CA ALA A 321 -14.76 -22.47 3.98
C ALA A 321 -13.66 -21.88 4.87
N PHE A 322 -12.53 -21.46 4.28
CA PHE A 322 -11.46 -20.78 5.00
C PHE A 322 -11.93 -19.45 5.59
N MET A 323 -12.58 -18.59 4.81
CA MET A 323 -13.08 -17.30 5.29
C MET A 323 -14.08 -17.45 6.44
N ASP A 324 -15.01 -18.40 6.32
CA ASP A 324 -16.01 -18.67 7.35
C ASP A 324 -15.35 -19.17 8.65
N ARG A 325 -14.35 -20.06 8.54
CA ARG A 325 -13.55 -20.51 9.69
C ARG A 325 -12.80 -19.36 10.37
N GLN A 326 -12.18 -18.44 9.60
CA GLN A 326 -11.47 -17.30 10.18
C GLN A 326 -12.40 -16.39 10.99
N VAL A 327 -13.63 -16.17 10.53
CA VAL A 327 -14.64 -15.41 11.29
C VAL A 327 -15.02 -16.14 12.57
N GLU A 328 -15.23 -17.45 12.51
CA GLU A 328 -15.58 -18.27 13.67
C GLU A 328 -14.47 -18.30 14.73
N GLU A 329 -13.23 -18.55 14.30
CA GLU A 329 -12.04 -18.53 15.16
C GLU A 329 -11.84 -17.17 15.80
N CYS A 330 -12.01 -16.09 15.03
CA CYS A 330 -11.90 -14.73 15.55
C CYS A 330 -12.99 -14.41 16.59
N ARG A 331 -14.22 -14.91 16.42
CA ARG A 331 -15.28 -14.73 17.42
C ARG A 331 -14.94 -15.43 18.73
N LYS A 332 -14.36 -16.63 18.65
CA LYS A 332 -13.95 -17.42 19.82
C LYS A 332 -12.75 -16.79 20.53
N ASN A 333 -11.69 -16.47 19.80
CA ASN A 333 -10.40 -16.09 20.35
C ASN A 333 -10.24 -14.56 20.52
N GLY A 334 -10.98 -13.76 19.75
CA GLY A 334 -10.85 -12.30 19.71
C GLY A 334 -9.71 -11.78 18.81
N TYR A 335 -9.04 -12.66 18.08
CA TYR A 335 -7.94 -12.33 17.17
C TYR A 335 -7.84 -13.37 16.05
N VAL A 336 -7.07 -13.03 15.02
CA VAL A 336 -6.64 -13.93 13.94
C VAL A 336 -5.11 -13.94 13.81
N THR A 337 -4.55 -14.93 13.12
CA THR A 337 -3.10 -15.13 12.97
C THR A 337 -2.66 -15.23 11.52
N THR A 338 -1.42 -14.82 11.23
CA THR A 338 -0.73 -15.09 9.96
C THR A 338 -0.16 -16.51 9.93
N ILE A 339 0.43 -16.93 8.80
CA ILE A 339 1.17 -18.20 8.68
C ILE A 339 2.29 -18.29 9.74
N MET A 340 2.98 -17.18 9.99
CA MET A 340 4.06 -17.08 10.98
C MET A 340 3.54 -16.81 12.40
N ASN A 341 2.23 -16.90 12.62
CA ASN A 341 1.56 -16.72 13.92
C ASN A 341 1.50 -15.27 14.43
N ARG A 342 1.73 -14.26 13.58
CA ARG A 342 1.50 -12.86 13.97
C ARG A 342 0.02 -12.66 14.29
N LYS A 343 -0.27 -12.19 15.51
CA LYS A 343 -1.64 -11.95 15.97
C LYS A 343 -2.13 -10.55 15.63
N ARG A 344 -3.37 -10.47 15.14
CA ARG A 344 -4.13 -9.21 15.08
C ARG A 344 -5.39 -9.33 15.94
N PRO A 345 -5.46 -8.60 17.08
CA PRO A 345 -6.71 -8.44 17.82
C PRO A 345 -7.79 -7.75 16.99
N ILE A 346 -9.03 -8.22 17.06
CA ILE A 346 -10.17 -7.66 16.33
C ILE A 346 -11.34 -7.50 17.31
N PRO A 347 -11.33 -6.46 18.17
CA PRO A 347 -12.43 -6.23 19.12
C PRO A 347 -13.77 -5.99 18.42
N GLU A 348 -13.77 -5.47 17.18
CA GLU A 348 -14.96 -5.19 16.39
C GLU A 348 -15.82 -6.43 16.15
N ILE A 349 -15.22 -7.63 16.14
CA ILE A 349 -15.94 -8.89 15.92
C ILE A 349 -17.01 -9.17 16.99
N LYS A 350 -16.87 -8.56 18.18
CA LYS A 350 -17.80 -8.68 19.31
C LYS A 350 -18.74 -7.47 19.45
N ALA A 351 -18.69 -6.51 18.52
CA ALA A 351 -19.53 -5.32 18.58
C ALA A 351 -21.02 -5.66 18.45
N SER A 352 -21.85 -5.00 19.26
CA SER A 352 -23.31 -5.09 19.16
C SER A 352 -23.82 -4.42 17.87
N ASN A 353 -23.19 -3.31 17.48
CA ASN A 353 -23.48 -2.60 16.23
C ASN A 353 -23.18 -3.48 15.01
N TYR A 354 -24.18 -3.67 14.16
CA TYR A 354 -24.08 -4.54 12.97
C TYR A 354 -22.99 -4.09 11.99
N ILE A 355 -22.87 -2.78 11.72
CA ILE A 355 -21.89 -2.24 10.77
C ILE A 355 -20.46 -2.47 11.29
N GLN A 356 -20.23 -2.21 12.57
CA GLN A 356 -18.93 -2.44 13.20
C GLN A 356 -18.58 -3.92 13.22
N ARG A 357 -19.55 -4.80 13.55
CA ARG A 357 -19.34 -6.25 13.54
C ARG A 357 -18.99 -6.77 12.14
N GLN A 358 -19.70 -6.30 11.10
CA GLN A 358 -19.41 -6.65 9.72
C GLN A 358 -18.02 -6.17 9.28
N ALA A 359 -17.57 -5.01 9.77
CA ALA A 359 -16.20 -4.57 9.58
C ALA A 359 -15.21 -5.52 10.26
N GLY A 360 -15.47 -5.95 11.50
CA GLY A 360 -14.70 -6.97 12.20
C GLY A 360 -14.60 -8.29 11.44
N GLU A 361 -15.70 -8.75 10.84
CA GLU A 361 -15.71 -9.97 10.01
C GLU A 361 -14.80 -9.83 8.79
N ARG A 362 -14.85 -8.69 8.08
CA ARG A 362 -13.92 -8.41 6.97
C ARG A 362 -12.47 -8.36 7.43
N LEU A 363 -12.20 -7.76 8.59
CA LEU A 363 -10.86 -7.76 9.16
C LEU A 363 -10.38 -9.18 9.45
N ALA A 364 -11.24 -10.05 9.98
CA ALA A 364 -10.90 -11.44 10.30
C ALA A 364 -10.55 -12.23 9.03
N MET A 365 -11.28 -12.01 7.93
CA MET A 365 -10.98 -12.66 6.64
C MET A 365 -9.66 -12.16 6.02
N ASN A 366 -9.38 -10.85 6.11
CA ASN A 366 -8.32 -10.23 5.31
C ASN A 366 -6.96 -10.22 6.01
N SER A 367 -6.95 -10.10 7.34
CA SER A 367 -5.72 -9.91 8.10
C SER A 367 -4.75 -11.09 8.03
N PRO A 368 -5.19 -12.37 8.04
CA PRO A 368 -4.29 -13.51 7.85
C PRO A 368 -3.55 -13.42 6.51
N ILE A 369 -4.24 -13.01 5.45
CA ILE A 369 -3.69 -12.91 4.10
C ILE A 369 -2.69 -11.74 4.02
N GLN A 370 -3.16 -10.54 4.37
CA GLN A 370 -2.38 -9.31 4.30
C GLN A 370 -1.16 -9.34 5.23
N GLY A 371 -1.33 -9.87 6.44
CA GLY A 371 -0.26 -9.99 7.41
C GLY A 371 0.77 -11.05 7.02
N SER A 372 0.35 -12.17 6.44
CA SER A 372 1.32 -13.16 5.93
C SER A 372 2.12 -12.62 4.74
N ALA A 373 1.49 -11.83 3.85
CA ALA A 373 2.23 -11.13 2.80
C ALA A 373 3.24 -10.12 3.38
N ALA A 374 2.88 -9.42 4.46
CA ALA A 374 3.78 -8.53 5.18
C ALA A 374 4.95 -9.27 5.85
N ASP A 375 4.69 -10.46 6.42
CA ASP A 375 5.72 -11.32 6.99
C ASP A 375 6.70 -11.79 5.91
N ILE A 376 6.19 -12.25 4.76
CA ILE A 376 7.00 -12.72 3.62
C ILE A 376 7.93 -11.62 3.09
N ILE A 377 7.42 -10.41 2.81
CA ILE A 377 8.25 -9.32 2.29
C ILE A 377 9.30 -8.86 3.31
N LYS A 378 8.99 -8.89 4.61
CA LYS A 378 9.94 -8.58 5.68
C LYS A 378 11.07 -9.61 5.75
N ILE A 379 10.74 -10.91 5.65
CA ILE A 379 11.74 -11.99 5.61
C ILE A 379 12.64 -11.81 4.37
N ALA A 380 12.04 -11.60 3.20
CA ALA A 380 12.79 -11.38 1.97
C ALA A 380 13.72 -10.17 2.07
N MET A 381 13.22 -9.08 2.63
CA MET A 381 13.97 -7.84 2.85
C MET A 381 15.19 -8.06 3.76
N ALA A 382 14.99 -8.71 4.91
CA ALA A 382 16.07 -9.03 5.84
C ALA A 382 17.13 -9.93 5.21
N ARG A 383 16.71 -10.95 4.45
CA ARG A 383 17.62 -11.89 3.78
C ARG A 383 18.39 -11.23 2.63
N CYS A 384 17.73 -10.47 1.76
CA CYS A 384 18.37 -9.69 0.70
C CYS A 384 19.45 -8.77 1.28
N HIS A 385 19.08 -7.95 2.28
CA HIS A 385 20.01 -7.02 2.92
C HIS A 385 21.21 -7.74 3.53
N LYS A 386 20.98 -8.82 4.30
CA LYS A 386 22.04 -9.63 4.89
C LYS A 386 22.99 -10.20 3.83
N GLN A 387 22.47 -10.68 2.70
CA GLN A 387 23.27 -11.27 1.64
C GLN A 387 24.10 -10.22 0.87
N LEU A 388 23.52 -9.05 0.58
CA LEU A 388 24.26 -7.92 -0.02
C LEU A 388 25.48 -7.55 0.83
N LEU A 389 25.32 -7.48 2.15
CA LEU A 389 26.39 -7.18 3.10
C LEU A 389 27.43 -8.30 3.20
N ALA A 390 26.97 -9.56 3.30
CA ALA A 390 27.86 -10.72 3.43
C ALA A 390 28.77 -10.91 2.21
N GLU A 391 28.28 -10.55 1.02
CA GLU A 391 29.05 -10.59 -0.22
C GLU A 391 29.92 -9.34 -0.45
N GLY A 392 29.83 -8.34 0.45
CA GLY A 392 30.63 -7.12 0.34
C GLY A 392 30.30 -6.27 -0.89
N LEU A 393 29.09 -6.39 -1.43
CA LEU A 393 28.66 -5.66 -2.62
C LEU A 393 28.63 -4.15 -2.36
N LYS A 394 28.62 -3.35 -3.42
CA LYS A 394 28.38 -1.90 -3.39
C LYS A 394 26.90 -1.57 -3.44
N SER A 395 26.10 -2.47 -4.01
CA SER A 395 24.64 -2.33 -4.18
C SER A 395 23.88 -2.29 -2.85
N ARG A 396 22.81 -1.50 -2.77
CA ARG A 396 22.07 -1.24 -1.53
C ARG A 396 20.55 -1.34 -1.72
N LEU A 397 19.87 -1.95 -0.75
CA LEU A 397 18.43 -1.84 -0.63
C LEU A 397 18.07 -0.42 -0.17
N ILE A 398 17.19 0.26 -0.92
CA ILE A 398 16.87 1.68 -0.70
C ILE A 398 15.39 1.93 -0.41
N LEU A 399 14.47 1.09 -0.89
CA LEU A 399 13.05 1.29 -0.69
C LEU A 399 12.27 -0.02 -0.67
N GLN A 400 11.22 -0.05 0.15
CA GLN A 400 10.16 -1.06 0.11
C GLN A 400 8.82 -0.35 -0.11
N VAL A 401 8.09 -0.74 -1.17
CA VAL A 401 6.76 -0.21 -1.48
C VAL A 401 5.80 -1.35 -1.77
N HIS A 402 4.78 -1.50 -0.92
CA HIS A 402 3.79 -2.58 -1.04
C HIS A 402 4.45 -3.97 -1.02
N ASP A 403 4.51 -4.65 -2.15
CA ASP A 403 5.10 -5.96 -2.40
C ASP A 403 6.39 -5.88 -3.23
N GLU A 404 6.90 -4.66 -3.46
CA GLU A 404 8.09 -4.34 -4.24
C GLU A 404 9.29 -3.99 -3.33
N LEU A 405 10.47 -4.56 -3.63
CA LEU A 405 11.77 -4.11 -3.15
C LEU A 405 12.51 -3.37 -4.25
N ILE A 406 13.17 -2.27 -3.90
CA ILE A 406 14.02 -1.50 -4.82
C ILE A 406 15.45 -1.49 -4.29
N ILE A 407 16.35 -2.03 -5.10
CA ILE A 407 17.79 -1.98 -4.89
C ILE A 407 18.37 -0.96 -5.86
N GLN A 408 19.24 -0.10 -5.36
CA GLN A 408 20.18 0.62 -6.20
C GLN A 408 21.40 -0.28 -6.42
N ALA A 409 21.56 -0.80 -7.62
CA ALA A 409 22.59 -1.75 -7.98
C ALA A 409 23.75 -1.07 -8.67
N HIS A 410 24.98 -1.34 -8.23
CA HIS A 410 26.16 -0.98 -9.01
C HIS A 410 26.12 -1.76 -10.32
N ARG A 411 26.39 -1.12 -11.47
CA ARG A 411 26.18 -1.74 -12.79
C ARG A 411 26.95 -3.05 -12.97
N GLU A 412 28.16 -3.14 -12.42
CA GLU A 412 28.98 -4.36 -12.45
C GLU A 412 28.38 -5.52 -11.62
N GLU A 413 27.51 -5.22 -10.66
CA GLU A 413 26.90 -6.19 -9.74
C GLU A 413 25.45 -6.55 -10.14
N LEU A 414 24.93 -5.97 -11.23
CA LEU A 414 23.53 -6.05 -11.62
C LEU A 414 22.98 -7.48 -11.67
N GLU A 415 23.68 -8.38 -12.38
CA GLU A 415 23.23 -9.76 -12.50
C GLU A 415 23.27 -10.50 -11.16
N ARG A 416 24.26 -10.19 -10.31
CA ARG A 416 24.30 -10.77 -8.96
C ARG A 416 23.15 -10.28 -8.10
N VAL A 417 22.84 -8.98 -8.14
CA VAL A 417 21.70 -8.39 -7.43
C VAL A 417 20.37 -9.02 -7.87
N LYS A 418 20.16 -9.23 -9.17
CA LYS A 418 18.95 -9.92 -9.68
C LYS A 418 18.81 -11.33 -9.12
N VAL A 419 19.92 -12.07 -9.02
CA VAL A 419 19.94 -13.42 -8.42
C VAL A 419 19.60 -13.34 -6.93
N ILE A 420 20.24 -12.43 -6.18
CA ILE A 420 19.97 -12.23 -4.75
C ILE A 420 18.48 -11.90 -4.52
N LEU A 421 17.90 -10.97 -5.28
CA LEU A 421 16.49 -10.61 -5.16
C LEU A 421 15.59 -11.82 -5.42
N ARG A 422 15.78 -12.50 -6.55
CA ARG A 422 14.96 -13.65 -6.92
C ARG A 422 15.03 -14.77 -5.88
N GLU A 423 16.23 -15.20 -5.50
CA GLU A 423 16.44 -16.29 -4.56
C GLU A 423 15.82 -16.00 -3.19
N ASN A 424 16.07 -14.81 -2.63
CA ASN A 424 15.61 -14.48 -1.28
C ASN A 424 14.12 -14.16 -1.22
N MET A 425 13.55 -13.59 -2.28
CA MET A 425 12.12 -13.28 -2.32
C MET A 425 11.30 -14.53 -2.63
N GLU A 426 11.66 -15.33 -3.63
CA GLU A 426 10.88 -16.52 -4.00
C GLU A 426 10.95 -17.62 -2.94
N ASN A 427 12.03 -17.68 -2.16
CA ASN A 427 12.22 -18.65 -1.08
C ASN A 427 12.02 -18.05 0.32
N ALA A 428 11.43 -16.87 0.43
CA ALA A 428 11.19 -16.19 1.71
C ALA A 428 10.39 -17.07 2.68
N LEU A 429 9.35 -17.74 2.16
CA LEU A 429 8.53 -18.70 2.89
C LEU A 429 8.06 -19.80 1.94
N GLU A 430 8.14 -21.06 2.37
CA GLU A 430 7.64 -22.18 1.58
C GLU A 430 6.11 -22.24 1.64
N LEU A 431 5.47 -22.09 0.47
CA LEU A 431 4.02 -22.14 0.32
C LEU A 431 3.60 -23.32 -0.56
N LYS A 432 2.30 -23.65 -0.59
CA LYS A 432 1.77 -24.73 -1.45
C LYS A 432 1.80 -24.36 -2.94
N VAL A 433 1.95 -23.08 -3.23
CA VAL A 433 2.17 -22.49 -4.55
C VAL A 433 3.48 -21.71 -4.51
N PRO A 434 4.29 -21.73 -5.59
CA PRO A 434 5.55 -20.99 -5.59
C PRO A 434 5.30 -19.49 -5.42
N LEU A 435 6.17 -18.76 -4.73
CA LEU A 435 6.25 -17.32 -4.86
C LEU A 435 6.97 -16.99 -6.18
N CYS A 436 6.57 -15.92 -6.85
CA CYS A 436 7.20 -15.48 -8.10
C CYS A 436 7.45 -13.99 -8.04
N VAL A 437 8.58 -13.56 -8.59
CA VAL A 437 8.98 -12.16 -8.61
C VAL A 437 9.22 -11.68 -10.03
N ASP A 438 8.62 -10.54 -10.35
CA ASP A 438 8.84 -9.83 -11.60
C ASP A 438 9.98 -8.80 -11.37
N LEU A 439 11.05 -8.91 -12.15
CA LEU A 439 12.26 -8.08 -12.03
C LEU A 439 12.34 -7.08 -13.18
N ASN A 440 12.50 -5.81 -12.85
CA ASN A 440 12.68 -4.72 -13.79
C ASN A 440 13.93 -3.90 -13.44
N THR A 441 14.52 -3.24 -14.44
CA THR A 441 15.66 -2.35 -14.28
C THR A 441 15.38 -1.02 -14.94
N GLY A 442 15.90 0.08 -14.38
CA GLY A 442 15.65 1.40 -14.94
C GLY A 442 16.61 2.47 -14.43
N GLU A 443 16.76 3.52 -15.22
CA GLU A 443 17.55 4.71 -14.89
C GLU A 443 16.80 5.67 -13.94
N ASN A 444 15.53 5.38 -13.68
CA ASN A 444 14.69 6.07 -12.71
C ASN A 444 13.54 5.14 -12.28
N TRP A 445 12.85 5.50 -11.19
CA TRP A 445 11.79 4.66 -10.64
C TRP A 445 10.58 4.53 -11.57
N TYR A 446 10.37 5.48 -12.49
CA TYR A 446 9.30 5.39 -13.48
C TYR A 446 9.47 4.20 -14.45
N GLU A 447 10.71 3.84 -14.76
CA GLU A 447 11.09 2.76 -15.69
C GLU A 447 10.97 1.35 -15.10
N LEU A 448 10.82 1.20 -13.78
CA LEU A 448 10.69 -0.10 -13.12
C LEU A 448 9.36 -0.84 -13.38
N LYS A 449 8.57 -0.44 -14.41
CA LYS A 449 7.27 -1.04 -14.76
C LYS A 449 6.92 -1.03 -16.24
#